data_AF-A0A1F9FDS2-F1
#
_entry.id   AF-A0A1F9FDS2-F1
#
_cell.length_a   1.000
_cell.length_b   1.000
_cell.length_c   1.000
_cell.angle_alpha   90.00
_cell.angle_beta   90.00
_cell.angle_gamma   90.00
#
_symmetry.space_group_name_H-M   'P 1'
#
loop_
_entity.id
_entity.type
_entity.pdbx_description
1 polymer ?
#
loop_
_entity_poly.entity_id
_entity_poly.type
_entity_poly.pdbx_seq_one_letter_code
_entity_poly.pdbx_strand_id
1 'polypeptide(L)'
;MSKEEKAKFIDPLYVIFEKHLYDFQSEDLDLFIATIVNHYMEYLQKQAVIIPESKLSVLMKDLTEEVYDMFIKKVHGCLNLKDFQNSGRVTRLEKLLAQERFYKLAS
;
A
#
# COMPACT_ATOMS: atom_id res chain seq x y z
N MET A 1 -10.53 -27.15 12.21
CA MET A 1 -9.65 -26.15 11.57
C MET A 1 -8.44 -25.99 12.45
N SER A 2 -7.28 -26.48 12.02
CA SER A 2 -6.05 -26.47 12.82
C SER A 2 -5.44 -25.06 12.83
N LYS A 3 -4.67 -24.75 13.88
CA LYS A 3 -4.09 -23.42 14.15
C LYS A 3 -3.03 -22.95 13.14
N GLU A 4 -2.79 -23.72 12.07
CA GLU A 4 -1.70 -23.56 11.11
C GLU A 4 -2.16 -23.06 9.73
N GLU A 5 -3.47 -23.00 9.46
CA GLU A 5 -4.02 -22.52 8.16
C GLU A 5 -4.24 -20.99 8.09
N LYS A 6 -3.96 -20.26 9.17
CA LYS A 6 -3.90 -18.79 9.15
C LYS A 6 -2.51 -18.32 8.73
N ALA A 7 -2.03 -18.72 7.54
CA ALA A 7 -1.11 -17.85 6.84
C ALA A 7 -1.83 -16.50 6.73
N LYS A 8 -1.37 -15.49 7.50
CA LYS A 8 -2.00 -14.16 7.54
C LYS A 8 -2.17 -13.70 6.10
N PHE A 9 -3.38 -13.73 5.57
CA PHE A 9 -3.71 -13.05 4.33
C PHE A 9 -3.47 -11.58 4.62
N ILE A 10 -2.43 -11.02 4.01
CA ILE A 10 -2.12 -9.59 4.13
C ILE A 10 -2.84 -8.93 2.96
N ASP A 11 -3.61 -7.90 3.29
CA ASP A 11 -4.38 -7.14 2.31
C ASP A 11 -3.49 -6.64 1.15
N PRO A 12 -3.83 -6.91 -0.12
CA PRO A 12 -3.07 -6.45 -1.28
C PRO A 12 -2.85 -4.93 -1.31
N LEU A 13 -3.85 -4.13 -0.91
CA LEU A 13 -3.71 -2.67 -0.84
C LEU A 13 -2.62 -2.28 0.18
N TYR A 14 -2.58 -2.97 1.32
CA TYR A 14 -1.54 -2.75 2.33
C TYR A 14 -0.15 -3.15 1.82
N VAL A 15 -0.03 -4.28 1.12
CA VAL A 15 1.24 -4.72 0.53
C VAL A 15 1.78 -3.70 -0.46
N ILE A 16 0.92 -3.16 -1.32
CA ILE A 16 1.29 -2.11 -2.29
C ILE A 16 1.68 -0.82 -1.58
N PHE A 17 0.87 -0.39 -0.60
CA PHE A 17 1.14 0.78 0.24
C PHE A 17 2.52 0.69 0.89
N GLU A 18 2.83 -0.42 1.54
CA GLU A 18 4.06 -0.61 2.32
C GLU A 18 5.31 -0.62 1.41
N LYS A 19 5.21 -1.24 0.23
CA LYS A 19 6.27 -1.19 -0.78
C LYS A 19 6.58 0.25 -1.19
N HIS A 20 5.56 1.05 -1.45
CA HIS A 20 5.75 2.45 -1.84
C HIS A 20 6.24 3.30 -0.67
N LEU A 21 5.73 3.08 0.55
CA LEU A 21 6.16 3.80 1.75
C LEU A 21 7.70 3.77 1.93
N TYR A 22 8.35 2.67 1.57
CA TYR A 22 9.80 2.48 1.75
C TYR A 22 10.67 2.85 0.55
N ASP A 23 10.07 3.01 -0.64
CA ASP A 23 10.80 3.25 -1.89
C ASP A 23 10.45 4.57 -2.58
N PHE A 24 9.38 5.23 -2.15
CA PHE A 24 8.95 6.49 -2.72
C PHE A 24 9.90 7.62 -2.33
N GLN A 25 10.35 8.36 -3.34
CA GLN A 25 11.39 9.39 -3.19
C GLN A 25 10.84 10.82 -3.22
N SER A 26 9.58 11.01 -3.63
CA SER A 26 8.94 12.32 -3.65
C SER A 26 8.33 12.64 -2.28
N GLU A 27 8.31 13.92 -1.92
CA GLU A 27 7.63 14.43 -0.72
C GLU A 27 6.15 14.75 -1.00
N ASP A 28 5.69 14.59 -2.24
CA ASP A 28 4.31 14.83 -2.66
C ASP A 28 3.38 13.70 -2.22
N LEU A 29 2.52 14.00 -1.23
CA LEU A 29 1.56 13.06 -0.66
C LEU A 29 0.44 12.69 -1.64
N ASP A 30 -0.03 13.63 -2.45
CA ASP A 30 -1.11 13.36 -3.41
C ASP A 30 -0.60 12.42 -4.51
N LEU A 31 0.63 12.66 -4.98
CA LEU A 31 1.29 11.75 -5.92
C LEU A 31 1.55 10.37 -5.30
N PHE A 32 1.95 10.30 -4.03
CA PHE A 32 2.15 9.05 -3.31
C PHE A 32 0.85 8.22 -3.26
N ILE A 33 -0.24 8.85 -2.84
CA ILE A 33 -1.55 8.19 -2.74
C ILE A 33 -2.04 7.75 -4.12
N ALA A 34 -1.99 8.65 -5.11
CA ALA A 34 -2.41 8.34 -6.48
C ALA A 34 -1.61 7.17 -7.07
N THR A 35 -0.31 7.10 -6.80
CA THR A 35 0.54 5.98 -7.24
C THR A 35 0.09 4.64 -6.66
N ILE A 36 -0.23 4.60 -5.36
CA ILE A 36 -0.71 3.38 -4.70
C ILE A 36 -2.08 2.96 -5.23
N VAL A 37 -3.02 3.91 -5.33
CA VAL A 37 -4.37 3.65 -5.83
C VAL A 37 -4.31 3.10 -7.26
N ASN A 38 -3.54 3.73 -8.15
CA ASN A 38 -3.39 3.25 -9.53
C ASN A 38 -2.81 1.83 -9.58
N HIS A 39 -1.80 1.54 -8.76
CA HIS A 39 -1.18 0.22 -8.74
C HIS A 39 -2.12 -0.86 -8.19
N TYR A 40 -2.99 -0.52 -7.23
CA TYR A 40 -4.03 -1.41 -6.75
C TYR A 40 -5.13 -1.64 -7.80
N MET A 41 -5.50 -0.60 -8.56
CA MET A 41 -6.45 -0.76 -9.68
C MET A 41 -5.89 -1.66 -10.77
N GLU A 42 -4.61 -1.53 -11.12
CA GLU A 42 -3.92 -2.45 -12.03
C GLU A 42 -3.90 -3.89 -11.50
N TYR A 43 -3.69 -4.06 -10.18
CA TYR A 43 -3.78 -5.37 -9.54
C TYR A 43 -5.18 -5.97 -9.71
N LEU A 44 -6.25 -5.22 -9.43
CA LEU A 44 -7.64 -5.69 -9.61
C LEU A 44 -7.93 -6.09 -11.06
N GLN A 45 -7.44 -5.32 -12.03
CA GLN A 45 -7.57 -5.65 -13.45
C GLN A 45 -6.86 -6.97 -13.80
N LYS A 46 -5.65 -7.21 -13.28
CA LYS A 46 -4.92 -8.48 -13.46
C LYS A 46 -5.63 -9.67 -12.84
N GLN A 47 -6.34 -9.46 -11.73
CA GLN A 47 -7.17 -10.48 -11.09
C GLN A 47 -8.54 -10.68 -11.79
N ALA A 48 -8.74 -10.06 -12.96
CA ALA A 48 -10.00 -10.09 -13.72
C ALA A 48 -11.23 -9.62 -12.91
N VAL A 49 -11.03 -8.73 -11.94
CA VAL A 49 -12.12 -8.13 -11.17
C VAL A 49 -12.84 -7.11 -12.05
N ILE A 50 -14.12 -7.35 -12.33
CA ILE A 50 -14.95 -6.45 -13.14
C ILE A 50 -15.55 -5.38 -12.22
N ILE A 51 -15.18 -4.13 -12.47
CA ILE A 51 -15.71 -2.96 -11.76
C ILE A 51 -16.64 -2.21 -12.72
N PRO A 52 -17.93 -2.02 -12.38
CA PRO A 52 -18.82 -1.18 -13.18
C PRO A 52 -18.28 0.25 -13.28
N GLU A 53 -18.32 0.85 -14.48
CA GLU A 53 -17.83 2.21 -14.72
C GLU A 53 -18.49 3.24 -13.78
N SER A 54 -19.78 3.07 -13.48
CA SER A 54 -20.54 3.90 -12.54
C SER A 54 -20.04 3.84 -11.09
N LYS A 55 -19.26 2.82 -10.74
CA LYS A 55 -18.67 2.63 -9.41
C LYS A 55 -17.20 3.01 -9.36
N LEU A 56 -16.56 3.24 -10.50
CA LEU A 56 -15.11 3.48 -10.59
C LEU A 56 -14.70 4.73 -9.80
N SER A 57 -15.40 5.86 -10.00
CA SER A 57 -15.10 7.11 -9.30
C SER A 57 -15.27 7.00 -7.79
N VAL A 58 -16.33 6.31 -7.33
CA VAL A 58 -16.57 6.06 -5.90
C VAL A 58 -15.48 5.19 -5.31
N LEU A 59 -15.13 4.09 -5.98
CA LEU A 59 -14.06 3.19 -5.53
C LEU A 59 -12.71 3.91 -5.44
N MET A 60 -12.35 4.71 -6.45
CA MET A 60 -11.10 5.47 -6.42
C MET A 60 -11.05 6.45 -5.24
N LYS A 61 -12.18 7.10 -4.94
CA LYS A 61 -12.29 7.98 -3.77
C LYS A 61 -12.10 7.20 -2.48
N ASP A 62 -12.82 6.09 -2.31
CA ASP A 62 -12.74 5.26 -1.09
C ASP A 62 -11.31 4.73 -0.88
N LEU A 63 -10.64 4.27 -1.95
CA LEU A 63 -9.25 3.83 -1.90
C LEU A 63 -8.29 4.98 -1.54
N THR A 64 -8.54 6.18 -2.06
CA THR A 64 -7.73 7.36 -1.74
C THR A 64 -7.83 7.69 -0.25
N GLU A 65 -9.04 7.69 0.30
CA GLU A 65 -9.29 7.92 1.73
C GLU A 65 -8.64 6.83 2.60
N GLU A 66 -8.75 5.56 2.20
CA GLU A 66 -8.14 4.44 2.92
C GLU A 66 -6.60 4.51 2.92
N VAL A 67 -5.99 4.81 1.78
CA VAL A 67 -4.52 4.97 1.69
C VAL A 67 -4.03 6.15 2.50
N TYR A 68 -4.79 7.26 2.51
CA TYR A 68 -4.50 8.41 3.37
C TYR A 68 -4.53 8.02 4.85
N ASP A 69 -5.56 7.30 5.29
CA ASP A 69 -5.68 6.83 6.67
C ASP A 69 -4.54 5.89 7.07
N MET A 70 -4.15 4.98 6.18
CA MET A 70 -2.98 4.11 6.39
C MET A 70 -1.69 4.93 6.53
N PHE A 71 -1.51 5.94 5.68
CA PHE A 71 -0.38 6.85 5.73
C PHE A 71 -0.31 7.53 7.09
N ILE A 72 -1.36 8.25 7.51
CA ILE A 72 -1.40 8.99 8.78
C ILE A 72 -1.08 8.07 9.97
N LYS A 73 -1.67 6.88 10.01
CA LYS A 73 -1.41 5.90 11.08
C LYS A 73 0.05 5.43 11.09
N LYS A 74 0.64 5.21 9.91
CA LYS A 74 1.98 4.65 9.79
C LYS A 74 3.08 5.68 10.03
N VAL A 75 2.90 6.92 9.55
CA VAL A 75 3.87 8.01 9.72
C VAL A 75 3.66 8.82 11.00
N HIS A 76 2.67 8.46 11.83
CA HIS A 76 2.35 9.17 13.07
C HIS A 76 3.61 9.53 13.89
N GLY A 77 3.76 10.81 14.20
CA GLY A 77 4.95 11.36 14.87
C GLY A 77 6.10 11.71 13.94
N CYS A 78 5.88 11.74 12.62
CA CYS A 78 6.77 12.29 11.61
C CYS A 78 6.00 13.36 10.81
N LEU A 79 6.67 14.43 10.35
CA LEU A 79 5.97 15.52 9.64
C LEU A 79 5.63 15.15 8.20
N ASN A 80 6.46 14.30 7.59
CA ASN A 80 6.29 13.85 6.22
C ASN A 80 6.90 12.45 6.03
N LEU A 81 6.79 11.92 4.81
CA LEU A 81 7.29 10.60 4.45
C LEU A 81 8.81 10.48 4.62
N LYS A 82 9.57 11.53 4.27
CA LYS A 82 11.02 11.55 4.35
C LYS A 82 11.50 11.49 5.79
N ASP A 83 10.84 12.20 6.70
CA ASP A 83 11.10 12.13 8.13
C ASP A 83 10.81 10.72 8.65
N PHE A 84 9.72 10.09 8.20
CA PHE A 84 9.41 8.71 8.56
C PHE A 84 10.51 7.73 8.10
N GLN A 85 10.96 7.85 6.85
CA GLN A 85 12.04 7.01 6.31
C GLN A 85 13.37 7.22 7.05
N ASN A 86 13.66 8.46 7.49
CA ASN A 86 14.87 8.80 8.23
C ASN A 86 14.76 8.58 9.75
N SER A 87 13.58 8.29 10.27
CA SER A 87 13.33 8.16 11.72
C SER A 87 14.02 6.95 12.38
N GLY A 88 14.65 6.07 11.59
CA GLY A 88 15.20 4.80 12.06
C GLY A 88 14.14 3.73 12.37
N ARG A 89 12.84 4.05 12.20
CA ARG A 89 11.72 3.09 12.35
C ARG A 89 11.61 2.11 11.19
N VAL A 90 12.30 2.37 10.08
CA VAL A 90 12.32 1.49 8.91
C VAL A 90 13.62 0.71 8.89
N THR A 91 13.56 -0.55 9.30
CA THR A 91 14.71 -1.44 9.25
C THR A 91 14.92 -1.99 7.83
N ARG A 92 16.17 -2.36 7.51
CA ARG A 92 16.49 -3.05 6.26
C ARG A 92 15.67 -4.34 6.09
N LEU A 93 15.40 -5.05 7.19
CA LEU A 93 14.61 -6.28 7.19
C LEU A 93 13.16 -6.01 6.82
N GLU A 94 12.52 -4.98 7.39
CA GLU A 94 11.14 -4.61 7.04
C GLU A 94 11.01 -4.24 5.56
N LYS A 95 11.98 -3.49 5.04
CA LYS A 95 12.02 -3.13 3.61
C LYS A 95 12.12 -4.37 2.71
N LEU A 96 13.00 -5.32 3.05
CA LEU A 96 13.13 -6.57 2.31
C LEU A 96 11.86 -7.43 2.36
N LEU A 97 11.23 -7.54 3.53
CA LEU A 97 10.00 -8.30 3.70
C LEU A 97 8.83 -7.67 2.92
N ALA A 98 8.73 -6.34 2.88
CA ALA A 98 7.72 -5.64 2.08
C ALA A 98 7.94 -5.87 0.58
N GLN A 99 9.20 -5.84 0.12
CA GLN A 99 9.54 -6.15 -1.26
C GLN A 99 9.20 -7.60 -1.62
N GLU A 100 9.48 -8.56 -0.73
CA GLU A 100 9.13 -9.97 -0.94
C GLU A 100 7.61 -10.17 -1.02
N ARG A 101 6.84 -9.55 -0.13
CA ARG A 101 5.36 -9.58 -0.18
C ARG A 101 4.84 -9.01 -1.50
N PHE A 102 5.38 -7.87 -1.91
CA PHE A 102 4.97 -7.24 -3.16
C PHE A 102 5.32 -8.10 -4.39
N TYR A 103 6.50 -8.72 -4.42
CA TYR A 103 6.89 -9.63 -5.49
C TYR A 103 5.92 -10.82 -5.61
N LYS A 104 5.54 -11.42 -4.47
CA LYS A 104 4.55 -12.53 -4.43
C LYS A 104 3.14 -12.11 -4.87
N LEU A 105 2.80 -10.83 -4.71
CA LEU A 105 1.51 -10.28 -5.14
C LEU A 105 1.49 -9.96 -6.66
N ALA A 106 2.64 -9.54 -7.19
CA ALA A 106 2.78 -9.13 -8.59
C ALA A 106 3.09 -10.30 -9.55
N SER A 107 3.55 -11.44 -9.02
CA SER A 107 3.80 -12.69 -9.73
C SER A 107 2.52 -13.47 -9.99
#